data_AF-A0A1G8AP98-F1
#
_entry.id   AF-A0A1G8AP98-F1
#
_cell.length_a   1.000
_cell.length_b   1.000
_cell.length_c   1.000
_cell.angle_alpha   90.00
_cell.angle_beta   90.00
_cell.angle_gamma   90.00
#
_symmetry.space_group_name_H-M   'P 1'
#
loop_
_entity.id
_entity.type
_entity.pdbx_description
1 polymer ?
#
loop_
_entity_poly.entity_id
_entity_poly.type
_entity_poly.pdbx_seq_one_letter_code
_entity_poly.pdbx_strand_id
1 'polypeptide(L)' 'MASFQKYKTKDGEKWMFKMDVGIDPATGKRKTTTRRGFKTKKEAQ' A
#
# COMPACT_ATOMS: atom_id res chain seq x y z
N MET A 1 9.12 -0.18 6.64
CA MET A 1 8.71 1.19 6.25
C MET A 1 7.60 1.08 5.23
N ALA A 2 6.48 1.79 5.42
CA ALA A 2 5.42 1.87 4.41
C ALA A 2 5.75 3.00 3.43
N SER A 3 5.65 2.74 2.13
CA SER A 3 5.77 3.74 1.08
C SER A 3 4.38 4.16 0.61
N PHE A 4 4.10 5.47 0.64
CA PHE A 4 2.85 6.06 0.18
C PHE A 4 3.05 6.62 -1.23
N GLN A 5 2.23 6.18 -2.17
CA GLN A 5 2.30 6.63 -3.55
C GLN A 5 0.91 7.09 -4.03
N LYS A 6 0.88 8.26 -4.64
CA LYS A 6 -0.32 8.81 -5.27
C LYS A 6 -0.34 8.38 -6.74
N TYR A 7 -1.48 7.93 -7.24
CA TYR A 7 -1.65 7.56 -8.64
C TYR A 7 -2.92 8.17 -9.22
N LYS A 8 -2.86 8.55 -10.50
CA LYS A 8 -4.02 9.05 -11.24
C LYS A 8 -4.77 7.88 -11.87
N THR A 9 -6.07 7.83 -11.63
CA THR A 9 -7.02 6.92 -12.28
C THR A 9 -7.96 7.73 -13.18
N LYS A 10 -8.67 7.07 -14.10
CA LYS A 10 -9.70 7.72 -14.94
C LYS A 10 -10.77 8.47 -14.11
N ASP A 11 -11.09 7.97 -12.92
CA ASP A 11 -12.07 8.59 -12.00
C ASP A 11 -11.48 9.65 -11.06
N GLY A 12 -10.16 9.89 -11.10
CA GLY A 12 -9.50 10.87 -10.24
C GLY A 12 -8.25 10.34 -9.52
N GLU A 13 -7.74 11.17 -8.62
CA GLU A 13 -6.52 10.89 -7.86
C GLU A 13 -6.81 9.95 -6.69
N LYS A 14 -6.08 8.83 -6.65
CA LYS A 14 -6.20 7.83 -5.58
C LYS A 14 -4.84 7.64 -4.92
N TRP A 15 -4.89 7.21 -3.67
CA TRP A 15 -3.72 6.90 -2.88
C TRP A 15 -3.56 5.37 -2.77
N MET A 16 -2.31 4.93 -2.80
CA MET A 16 -1.92 3.59 -2.41
C MET A 16 -0.79 3.65 -1.40
N PHE A 17 -0.73 2.63 -0.55
CA PHE A 17 0.45 2.38 0.25
C PHE A 17 0.89 0.93 0.09
N LYS A 18 2.21 0.76 0.12
CA LYS A 18 2.84 -0.55 0.19
C LYS A 18 3.60 -0.61 1.50
N MET A 19 3.23 -1.54 2.35
CA MET A 19 3.94 -1.84 3.58
C MET A 19 4.56 -3.23 3.50
N ASP A 20 5.84 -3.32 3.85
CA ASP A 20 6.48 -4.58 4.16
C ASP A 20 6.03 -4.99 5.56
N VAL A 21 5.25 -6.07 5.65
CA VAL A 21 4.74 -6.61 6.92
C VAL A 21 5.81 -7.45 7.61
N GLY A 22 6.70 -8.07 6.84
CA GLY A 22 7.81 -8.87 7.35
C GLY A 22 8.03 -10.11 6.50
N ILE A 23 8.84 -11.03 7.03
CA ILE A 23 9.06 -12.34 6.43
C ILE A 23 8.13 -13.31 7.14
N ASP A 24 7.33 -14.04 6.37
CA ASP A 24 6.48 -15.08 6.93
C ASP A 24 7.37 -16.23 7.43
N PRO A 25 7.38 -16.54 8.74
CA PRO A 25 8.30 -17.53 9.32
C PRO A 25 8.01 -18.96 8.83
N ALA A 26 6.81 -19.23 8.30
CA ALA A 26 6.44 -20.56 7.81
C ALA A 26 6.89 -20.82 6.36
N THR A 27 7.06 -19.76 5.55
CA THR A 27 7.38 -19.91 4.12
C THR A 27 8.66 -19.17 3.68
N GLY A 28 9.26 -18.37 4.55
CA GLY A 28 10.45 -17.56 4.26
C GLY A 28 10.20 -16.46 3.23
N LYS A 29 8.94 -16.25 2.80
CA LYS A 29 8.60 -15.27 1.78
C LYS A 29 8.32 -13.92 2.43
N ARG A 30 8.81 -12.85 1.78
CA ARG A 30 8.50 -11.47 2.16
C ARG A 30 7.00 -11.21 1.95
N LYS A 31 6.27 -10.98 3.03
CA LYS A 31 4.89 -10.50 2.98
C LYS A 31 4.89 -8.99 2.81
N THR A 32 4.48 -8.58 1.62
CA THR A 32 4.14 -7.19 1.32
C THR A 32 2.63 -7.04 1.30
N THR A 33 2.11 -6.07 2.02
CA THR A 33 0.70 -5.67 1.94
C THR A 33 0.62 -4.41 1.13
N THR A 34 -0.10 -4.47 0.01
CA THR A 34 -0.40 -3.30 -0.82
C THR A 34 -1.87 -3.00 -0.67
N ARG A 35 -2.22 -1.82 -0.15
CA ARG A 35 -3.60 -1.32 -0.17
C ARG A 35 -3.68 -0.12 -1.10
N ARG A 36 -4.69 -0.10 -1.96
CA ARG A 36 -4.92 0.91 -2.99
C ARG A 36 -6.38 1.31 -3.03
N GLY A 37 -6.65 2.49 -3.56
CA GLY A 37 -8.02 2.98 -3.76
C GLY A 37 -8.49 3.97 -2.69
N PHE A 38 -7.59 4.43 -1.83
CA PHE A 38 -7.91 5.45 -0.84
C PHE A 38 -8.19 6.79 -1.53
N LYS A 39 -9.33 7.41 -1.18
CA LYS A 39 -9.68 8.75 -1.69
C LYS A 39 -8.85 9.82 -1.00
N THR A 40 -8.43 9.57 0.24
CA THR A 40 -7.73 10.56 1.06
C THR A 40 -6.35 10.08 1.50
N LYS A 41 -5.43 11.03 1.68
CA LYS A 41 -4.10 10.77 2.26
C LYS A 41 -4.19 10.26 3.69
N LYS A 42 -5.24 10.64 4.43
CA LYS A 42 -5.49 10.26 5.83
C LYS A 42 -5.90 8.80 5.98
N GLU A 43 -6.62 8.22 5.02
CA GLU A 43 -6.90 6.78 4.99
C GLU A 43 -5.69 5.96 4.53
N ALA A 44 -4.79 6.59 3.77
CA ALA A 44 -3.57 5.94 3.32
C ALA A 44 -2.50 5.91 4.42
N GLN A 45 -2.37 6.97 5.24
CA GLN A 45 -1.32 7.17 6.26
C GLN A 45 -1.63 6.45 7.59
#